data_AF-A0A950BAE1-F1
#
_entry.id   AF-A0A950BAE1-F1
#
_cell.length_a   1.000
_cell.length_b   1.000
_cell.length_c   1.000
_cell.angle_alpha   90.00
_cell.angle_beta   90.00
_cell.angle_gamma   90.00
#
_symmetry.space_group_name_H-M   'P 1'
#
loop_
_entity.id
_entity.type
_entity.pdbx_description
1 polymer ?
#
loop_
_entity_poly.entity_id
_entity_poly.type
_entity_poly.pdbx_seq_one_letter_code
_entity_poly.pdbx_strand_id
1 'polypeptide(L)'
;MTQGDHVVLASQGLDPDVFVWDSARRLTAYLEGDYDTETVLHHTVLAQPGTKAVAVGCKEGAGHPKYAKTTLDLVGVKLTDGPSKGHYGWVVADDVRRPDGRPVTPPTP
;
A
#
# COMPACT_ATOMS: atom_id res chain seq x y z
N MET A 1 6.73 -6.23 -10.19
CA MET A 1 5.27 -6.53 -10.21
C MET A 1 4.69 -5.94 -11.48
N THR A 2 3.77 -6.64 -12.16
CA THR A 2 3.20 -6.21 -13.43
C THR A 2 1.78 -5.70 -13.24
N GLN A 3 1.36 -4.75 -14.05
CA GLN A 3 -0.05 -4.32 -14.10
C GLN A 3 -0.95 -5.52 -14.43
N GLY A 4 -2.03 -5.68 -13.67
CA GLY A 4 -2.98 -6.79 -13.78
C GLY A 4 -2.68 -7.97 -12.85
N ASP A 5 -1.54 -7.99 -12.17
CA ASP A 5 -1.22 -9.04 -11.19
C ASP A 5 -2.26 -9.04 -10.06
N HIS A 6 -2.79 -10.23 -9.74
CA HIS A 6 -3.62 -10.42 -8.56
C HIS A 6 -2.75 -10.37 -7.31
N VAL A 7 -3.17 -9.57 -6.33
CA VAL A 7 -2.45 -9.39 -5.07
C VAL A 7 -3.42 -9.43 -3.89
N VAL A 8 -2.86 -9.57 -2.70
CA VAL A 8 -3.56 -9.56 -1.43
C VAL A 8 -2.91 -8.51 -0.54
N LEU A 9 -3.73 -7.67 0.09
CA LEU A 9 -3.26 -6.72 1.09
C LEU A 9 -2.96 -7.46 2.39
N ALA A 10 -1.82 -7.20 3.00
CA ALA A 10 -1.38 -7.83 4.22
C ALA A 10 -0.86 -6.76 5.17
N SER A 11 -1.49 -6.61 6.34
CA SER A 11 -0.96 -5.69 7.34
C SER A 11 0.35 -6.23 7.93
N GLN A 12 1.29 -5.32 8.20
CA GLN A 12 2.52 -5.60 8.93
C GLN A 12 2.43 -5.08 10.38
N GLY A 13 2.92 -5.87 11.33
CA GLY A 13 3.19 -5.38 12.69
C GLY A 13 1.95 -5.04 13.53
N LEU A 14 1.86 -3.78 13.99
CA LEU A 14 0.91 -3.28 14.99
C LEU A 14 -0.42 -2.79 14.41
N ASP A 15 -0.48 -2.52 13.11
CA ASP A 15 -1.70 -2.02 12.47
C ASP A 15 -2.64 -3.20 12.16
N PRO A 16 -3.92 -3.13 12.55
CA PRO A 16 -4.85 -4.20 12.21
C PRO A 16 -5.28 -4.17 10.74
N ASP A 17 -5.14 -3.02 10.05
CA ASP A 17 -5.63 -2.75 8.71
C ASP A 17 -4.55 -2.10 7.82
N VAL A 18 -4.76 -2.13 6.51
CA VAL A 18 -3.89 -1.48 5.51
C VAL A 18 -4.50 -0.15 5.07
N PHE A 19 -3.74 0.94 5.20
CA PHE A 19 -4.13 2.24 4.64
C PHE A 19 -3.95 2.26 3.12
N VAL A 20 -5.07 2.33 2.40
CA VAL A 20 -5.10 2.51 0.95
C VAL A 20 -5.25 3.99 0.66
N TRP A 21 -4.17 4.63 0.21
CA TRP A 21 -4.12 6.07 -0.05
C TRP A 21 -4.69 6.41 -1.41
N ASP A 22 -5.48 7.47 -1.50
CA ASP A 22 -6.02 7.92 -2.79
C ASP A 22 -4.94 8.39 -3.79
N SER A 23 -3.72 8.64 -3.31
CA SER A 23 -2.61 9.16 -4.09
C SER A 23 -1.25 8.72 -3.57
N ALA A 24 -0.36 8.36 -4.50
CA ALA A 24 1.04 8.06 -4.19
C ALA A 24 1.73 9.24 -3.48
N ARG A 25 1.41 10.48 -3.84
CA ARG A 25 2.04 11.68 -3.25
C ARG A 25 1.74 11.79 -1.75
N ARG A 26 0.48 11.56 -1.35
CA ARG A 26 0.10 11.59 0.07
C ARG A 26 0.69 10.42 0.84
N LEU A 27 0.74 9.24 0.22
CA LEU A 27 1.46 8.10 0.81
C LEU A 27 2.95 8.41 1.03
N THR A 28 3.64 9.01 0.05
CA THR A 28 5.04 9.44 0.23
C THR A 28 5.17 10.45 1.38
N ALA A 29 4.33 11.49 1.44
CA ALA A 29 4.35 12.47 2.52
C ALA A 29 4.09 11.84 3.90
N TYR A 30 3.15 10.89 3.97
CA TYR A 30 2.88 10.12 5.19
C TYR A 30 4.11 9.35 5.66
N LEU A 31 4.81 8.65 4.75
CA LEU A 31 6.04 7.93 5.06
C LEU A 31 7.16 8.88 5.55
N GLU A 32 7.25 10.07 4.97
CA GLU A 32 8.18 11.13 5.37
C GLU A 32 7.80 11.79 6.72
N GLY A 33 6.65 11.41 7.29
CA GLY A 33 6.12 11.95 8.54
C GLY A 33 5.58 13.38 8.39
N ASP A 34 5.23 13.78 7.17
CA ASP A 34 4.55 15.02 6.81
C ASP A 34 3.06 14.73 6.56
N TYR A 35 2.30 14.61 7.65
CA TYR A 35 0.86 14.39 7.59
C TYR A 35 0.16 15.00 8.80
N ASP A 36 -1.12 15.29 8.62
CA ASP A 36 -2.07 15.63 9.67
C ASP A 36 -3.19 14.58 9.73
N THR A 37 -3.91 14.52 10.84
CA THR A 37 -4.97 13.53 11.06
C THR A 37 -6.13 13.66 10.08
N GLU A 38 -6.51 14.88 9.70
CA GLU A 38 -7.60 15.12 8.74
C GLU A 38 -7.21 14.57 7.37
N THR A 39 -5.97 14.78 6.94
CA THR A 39 -5.43 14.23 5.71
C THR A 39 -5.50 12.70 5.71
N VAL A 40 -5.13 12.04 6.81
CA VAL A 40 -5.23 10.57 6.91
C VAL A 40 -6.70 10.13 6.80
N LEU A 41 -7.60 10.73 7.57
CA LEU A 41 -9.01 10.32 7.62
C LEU A 41 -9.76 10.54 6.29
N HIS A 42 -9.43 11.60 5.56
CA HIS A 42 -10.13 11.95 4.32
C HIS A 42 -9.52 11.34 3.06
N HIS A 43 -8.25 10.94 3.10
CA HIS A 43 -7.52 10.47 1.92
C HIS A 43 -7.06 9.02 2.00
N THR A 44 -7.56 8.28 2.98
CA THR A 44 -7.32 6.84 3.09
C THR A 44 -8.62 6.05 3.19
N VAL A 45 -8.54 4.81 2.73
CA VAL A 45 -9.50 3.76 3.06
C VAL A 45 -8.77 2.71 3.87
N LEU A 46 -9.37 2.25 4.96
CA LEU A 46 -8.89 1.09 5.71
C LEU A 46 -9.37 -0.19 5.01
N ALA A 47 -8.41 -0.98 4.55
CA ALA A 47 -8.67 -2.30 3.99
C ALA A 47 -8.19 -3.37 4.96
N GLN A 48 -9.04 -4.36 5.23
CA GLN A 48 -8.68 -5.46 6.11
C GLN A 48 -7.57 -6.32 5.49
N PRO A 49 -6.68 -6.91 6.30
CA PRO A 49 -5.75 -7.92 5.82
C PRO A 49 -6.50 -9.06 5.14
N GLY A 50 -5.97 -9.54 4.01
CA GLY A 50 -6.64 -10.52 3.16
C GLY A 50 -7.52 -9.91 2.05
N THR A 51 -7.75 -8.60 2.05
CA THR A 51 -8.45 -7.92 0.96
C THR A 51 -7.72 -8.16 -0.36
N LYS A 52 -8.45 -8.64 -1.37
CA LYS A 52 -7.92 -8.94 -2.70
C LYS A 52 -7.92 -7.70 -3.56
N ALA A 53 -6.86 -7.51 -4.31
CA ALA A 53 -6.72 -6.43 -5.26
C ALA A 53 -6.04 -6.87 -6.56
N VAL A 54 -6.07 -5.99 -7.54
CA VAL A 54 -5.21 -6.09 -8.72
C VAL A 54 -4.23 -4.93 -8.73
N ALA A 55 -2.98 -5.22 -9.08
CA ALA A 55 -1.95 -4.23 -9.33
C ALA A 55 -2.33 -3.36 -10.53
N VAL A 56 -2.29 -2.05 -10.38
CA VAL A 56 -2.54 -1.10 -11.48
C VAL A 56 -1.33 -0.23 -11.83
N GLY A 57 -0.28 -0.26 -11.01
CA GLY A 57 0.98 0.43 -11.27
C GLY A 57 2.00 0.20 -10.15
N CYS A 58 3.25 0.55 -10.42
CA CYS A 58 4.34 0.52 -9.45
C CYS A 58 5.17 1.80 -9.58
N LYS A 59 5.61 2.35 -8.45
CA LYS A 59 6.60 3.43 -8.37
C LYS A 59 7.77 2.95 -7.53
N GLU A 60 8.85 2.59 -8.21
CA GLU A 60 10.06 2.07 -7.58
C GLU A 60 10.75 3.17 -6.75
N GLY A 61 11.14 2.83 -5.51
CA GLY A 61 11.89 3.70 -4.60
C GLY A 61 11.22 5.04 -4.25
N ALA A 62 9.90 5.17 -4.40
CA ALA A 62 9.20 6.45 -4.23
C ALA A 62 8.78 6.75 -2.77
N GLY A 63 8.85 5.78 -1.88
CA GLY A 63 8.62 5.95 -0.45
C GLY A 63 9.93 6.20 0.30
N HIS A 64 9.98 7.25 1.12
CA HIS A 64 11.15 7.61 1.92
C HIS A 64 10.75 7.69 3.41
N PRO A 65 10.73 6.56 4.14
CA PRO A 65 10.29 6.57 5.52
C PRO A 65 11.20 7.42 6.40
N LYS A 66 10.63 8.32 7.20
CA LYS A 66 11.37 9.27 8.08
C LYS A 66 12.41 8.62 8.99
N TYR A 67 12.13 7.40 9.44
CA TYR A 67 12.93 6.68 10.43
C TYR A 67 13.67 5.46 9.86
N ALA A 68 13.57 5.19 8.56
CA ALA A 68 14.31 4.13 7.89
C ALA A 68 15.31 4.72 6.90
N LYS A 69 16.41 4.00 6.64
CA LYS A 69 17.40 4.38 5.61
C LYS A 69 17.11 3.76 4.25
N THR A 70 16.06 2.96 4.16
CA THR A 70 15.64 2.25 2.95
C THR A 70 14.59 3.05 2.20
N THR A 71 14.55 2.90 0.89
CA THR A 71 13.43 3.37 0.07
C THR A 71 12.42 2.24 -0.09
N LEU A 72 11.14 2.58 -0.19
CA LEU A 72 10.05 1.63 -0.40
C LEU A 72 9.42 1.83 -1.77
N ASP A 73 9.03 0.74 -2.41
CA ASP A 73 8.22 0.78 -3.62
C ASP A 73 6.77 1.06 -3.25
N LEU A 74 6.09 1.88 -4.07
CA LEU A 74 4.67 2.13 -3.92
C LEU A 74 3.88 1.38 -5.00
N VAL A 75 2.84 0.70 -4.57
CA VAL A 75 2.01 -0.14 -5.42
C VAL A 75 0.63 0.49 -5.57
N GLY A 76 0.27 0.80 -6.81
CA GLY A 76 -1.09 1.18 -7.16
C GLY A 76 -1.95 -0.08 -7.18
N VAL A 77 -3.09 -0.04 -6.50
CA VAL A 77 -4.04 -1.16 -6.40
C VAL A 77 -5.45 -0.74 -6.79
N LYS A 78 -6.22 -1.70 -7.31
CA LYS A 78 -7.68 -1.63 -7.35
C LYS A 78 -8.24 -2.76 -6.48
N LEU A 79 -9.02 -2.42 -5.47
CA LEU A 79 -9.65 -3.41 -4.59
C LEU A 79 -10.71 -4.20 -5.37
N THR A 80 -10.72 -5.51 -5.19
CA THR A 80 -11.60 -6.43 -5.93
C THR A 80 -12.65 -7.12 -5.06
N ASP A 81 -12.49 -7.06 -3.74
CA ASP A 81 -13.47 -7.48 -2.75
C ASP A 81 -13.51 -6.52 -1.55
N GLY A 82 -14.27 -6.89 -0.52
CA GLY A 82 -14.48 -6.09 0.68
C GLY A 82 -15.45 -4.91 0.50
N PRO A 83 -15.68 -4.12 1.57
CA PRO A 83 -16.61 -2.98 1.56
C PRO A 83 -16.22 -1.87 0.57
N SER A 84 -14.92 -1.76 0.29
CA SER A 84 -14.34 -0.74 -0.59
C SER A 84 -14.01 -1.27 -1.99
N LYS A 85 -14.67 -2.35 -2.42
CA LYS A 85 -14.49 -2.94 -3.75
C LYS A 85 -14.64 -1.89 -4.85
N GLY A 86 -13.72 -1.92 -5.81
CA GLY A 86 -13.65 -0.98 -6.94
C GLY A 86 -12.88 0.30 -6.64
N HIS A 87 -12.52 0.56 -5.38
CA HIS A 87 -11.67 1.68 -5.00
C HIS A 87 -10.25 1.50 -5.55
N TYR A 88 -9.66 2.60 -6.01
CA TYR A 88 -8.28 2.67 -6.48
C TYR A 88 -7.46 3.44 -5.46
N GLY A 89 -6.24 3.00 -5.21
CA GLY A 89 -5.33 3.72 -4.34
C GLY A 89 -3.91 3.18 -4.39
N TRP A 90 -3.13 3.57 -3.40
CA TRP A 90 -1.71 3.30 -3.29
C TRP A 90 -1.39 2.77 -1.90
N VAL A 91 -0.52 1.76 -1.87
CA VAL A 91 0.00 1.12 -0.65
C VAL A 91 1.50 0.96 -0.78
N VAL A 92 2.21 0.73 0.34
CA VAL A 92 3.61 0.31 0.27
C VAL A 92 3.69 -1.14 -0.20
N ALA A 93 4.73 -1.50 -0.94
CA ALA A 93 4.92 -2.87 -1.42
C ALA A 93 5.01 -3.90 -0.27
N ASP A 94 5.45 -3.47 0.90
CA ASP A 94 5.52 -4.30 2.11
C ASP A 94 4.14 -4.74 2.62
N ASP A 95 3.08 -4.00 2.28
CA ASP A 95 1.69 -4.36 2.59
C ASP A 95 1.05 -5.22 1.49
N VAL A 96 1.82 -5.64 0.48
CA VAL A 96 1.32 -6.41 -0.65
C VAL A 96 1.96 -7.79 -0.68
N ARG A 97 1.11 -8.80 -0.85
CA ARG A 97 1.50 -10.18 -1.05
C ARG A 97 0.94 -10.70 -2.36
N ARG A 98 1.67 -11.62 -2.97
CA ARG A 98 1.16 -12.48 -4.03
C ARG A 98 0.08 -13.41 -3.45
N PRO A 99 -0.78 -14.02 -4.29
CA PRO A 99 -1.82 -14.94 -3.82
C PRO A 99 -1.25 -16.18 -3.10
N ASP A 100 0.02 -16.51 -3.31
CA ASP A 100 0.75 -17.57 -2.61
C ASP A 100 1.33 -17.13 -1.25
N GLY A 101 1.05 -15.90 -0.81
CA GLY A 101 1.50 -15.33 0.46
C GLY A 101 2.91 -14.75 0.46
N ARG A 102 3.64 -14.80 -0.67
CA ARG A 102 5.01 -14.26 -0.76
C ARG A 102 5.00 -12.74 -1.00
N PRO A 103 6.03 -12.01 -0.54
CA PRO A 103 6.23 -10.61 -0.90
C PRO A 103 6.23 -10.38 -2.41
N VAL A 104 5.70 -9.24 -2.86
CA VAL A 104 5.73 -8.85 -4.29
C VAL A 104 7.11 -8.33 -4.72
N THR A 105 7.83 -7.74 -3.78
CA THR A 105 9.23 -7.29 -3.89
C THR A 105 10.12 -8.12 -2.96
N PRO A 106 11.39 -8.37 -3.30
CA PRO A 106 12.34 -8.94 -2.35
C PRO A 106 12.44 -8.04 -1.10
N PRO A 107 12.56 -8.60 0.12
CA PRO A 107 12.78 -7.78 1.31
C PRO A 107 14.04 -6.94 1.13
N THR A 108 13.93 -5.64 1.41
CA THR A 108 15.07 -4.72 1.39
C THR A 108 16.03 -5.12 2.51
N PRO A 109 17.34 -5.29 2.24
CA PRO A 109 18.33 -5.69 3.24
C PRO A 109 18.56 -4.64 4.35
#